data_AF-A0A7C6QZM2-F1
#
_entry.id   AF-A0A7C6QZM2-F1
#
_cell.length_a   1.000
_cell.length_b   1.000
_cell.length_c   1.000
_cell.angle_alpha   90.00
_cell.angle_beta   90.00
_cell.angle_gamma   90.00
#
_symmetry.space_group_name_H-M   'P 1'
#
loop_
_entity.id
_entity.type
_entity.pdbx_description
1 polymer ?
#
loop_
_entity_poly.entity_id
_entity_poly.type
_entity_poly.pdbx_seq_one_letter_code
_entity_poly.pdbx_strand_id
1 'polypeptide(L)'
;MGYNATYLFEGKYDERLWPMSSESFWTTLFAMFVLHIGSLDPPRQLTVWHCTDGSQNKWYTPRKKRPSVVFTGVKFDDLTIEPSTLSKKEWPGTNLLLSPEDGGFSPDVVIRVPGEDHGKDHFIIIENKITYGACLQENQMINYPRLIARLIENQISFDFLFLQSAGCSEELARQALCFQKQPWADNFGILLWEQVLREMDNTHFAPYLPIKEWQKYSEALDTDCAQP
;
A
#
# COMPACT_ATOMS: atom_id res chain seq x y z
N MET A 1 -3.34 13.68 19.97
CA MET A 1 -3.10 13.26 18.57
C MET A 1 -4.18 13.90 17.72
N GLY A 2 -3.80 14.51 16.59
CA GLY A 2 -4.75 14.97 15.58
C GLY A 2 -5.52 13.78 14.98
N TYR A 3 -6.51 14.07 14.16
CA TYR A 3 -7.23 13.03 13.44
C TYR A 3 -6.30 12.40 12.38
N ASN A 4 -6.25 11.07 12.32
CA ASN A 4 -5.61 10.29 11.26
C ASN A 4 -6.68 9.50 10.47
N ALA A 5 -6.28 8.82 9.40
CA ALA A 5 -7.21 8.09 8.54
C ALA A 5 -7.93 6.94 9.27
N THR A 6 -7.36 6.36 10.34
CA THR A 6 -8.03 5.32 11.14
C THR A 6 -9.34 5.83 11.74
N TYR A 7 -9.44 7.11 12.14
CA TYR A 7 -10.70 7.68 12.63
C TYR A 7 -11.81 7.72 11.56
N LEU A 8 -11.44 7.85 10.28
CA LEU A 8 -12.38 7.73 9.16
C LEU A 8 -12.85 6.28 9.01
N PHE A 9 -11.94 5.32 9.15
CA PHE A 9 -12.22 3.91 8.92
C PHE A 9 -12.99 3.24 10.06
N GLU A 10 -12.79 3.68 11.30
CA GLU A 10 -13.38 3.10 12.51
C GLU A 10 -14.54 3.90 13.11
N GLY A 11 -14.99 4.97 12.45
CA GLY A 11 -15.91 5.99 12.99
C GLY A 11 -16.95 5.49 14.02
N LYS A 12 -17.23 6.32 15.04
CA LYS A 12 -18.16 5.96 16.13
C LYS A 12 -19.52 5.50 15.56
N TYR A 13 -20.07 4.45 16.18
CA TYR A 13 -21.24 3.69 15.72
C TYR A 13 -22.47 4.52 15.28
N ASP A 14 -22.62 5.75 15.78
CA ASP A 14 -23.79 6.61 15.52
C ASP A 14 -23.66 7.55 14.29
N GLU A 15 -22.49 7.63 13.63
CA GLU A 15 -22.24 8.48 12.44
C GLU A 15 -21.99 7.65 11.15
N ARG A 16 -22.54 6.43 11.09
CA ARG A 16 -22.32 5.45 10.01
C ARG A 16 -22.96 5.84 8.67
N LEU A 17 -22.31 6.71 7.91
CA LEU A 17 -22.75 7.13 6.57
C LEU A 17 -22.14 6.31 5.41
N TRP A 18 -21.12 5.50 5.67
CA TRP A 18 -20.36 4.73 4.67
C TRP A 18 -20.09 3.32 5.19
N PRO A 19 -19.70 2.34 4.35
CA PRO A 19 -19.27 1.01 4.81
C PRO A 19 -17.92 1.09 5.57
N MET A 20 -17.93 1.82 6.69
CA MET A 20 -16.82 1.99 7.61
C MET A 20 -16.40 0.61 8.13
N SER A 21 -15.09 0.39 8.20
CA SER A 21 -14.42 -0.86 8.60
C SER A 21 -14.49 -2.04 7.62
N SER A 22 -15.03 -1.88 6.40
CA SER A 22 -14.88 -2.91 5.36
C SER A 22 -13.53 -2.76 4.63
N GLU A 23 -12.57 -3.63 4.96
CA GLU A 23 -11.26 -3.68 4.29
C GLU A 23 -11.43 -3.78 2.77
N SER A 24 -12.30 -4.68 2.30
CA SER A 24 -12.60 -4.86 0.88
C SER A 24 -13.11 -3.60 0.17
N PHE A 25 -13.96 -2.78 0.84
CA PHE A 25 -14.41 -1.51 0.27
C PHE A 25 -13.24 -0.55 0.06
N TRP A 26 -12.40 -0.37 1.09
CA TRP A 26 -11.27 0.56 1.03
C TRP A 26 -10.18 0.07 0.08
N THR A 27 -9.94 -1.24 0.03
CA THR A 27 -9.04 -1.88 -0.95
C THR A 27 -9.52 -1.63 -2.37
N THR A 28 -10.82 -1.79 -2.63
CA THR A 28 -11.42 -1.51 -3.95
C THR A 28 -11.34 -0.02 -4.30
N LEU A 29 -11.63 0.86 -3.34
CA LEU A 29 -11.55 2.30 -3.54
C LEU A 29 -10.13 2.75 -3.89
N PHE A 30 -9.13 2.21 -3.19
CA PHE A 30 -7.72 2.44 -3.49
C PHE A 30 -7.35 1.94 -4.89
N ALA A 31 -7.77 0.74 -5.28
CA ALA A 31 -7.49 0.20 -6.61
C ALA A 31 -8.11 1.06 -7.73
N MET A 32 -9.35 1.54 -7.54
CA MET A 32 -9.99 2.48 -8.47
C MET A 32 -9.26 3.82 -8.54
N PHE A 33 -8.73 4.29 -7.41
CA PHE A 33 -7.92 5.50 -7.37
C PHE A 33 -6.58 5.32 -8.09
N VAL A 34 -5.93 4.16 -7.97
CA VAL A 34 -4.72 3.81 -8.74
C VAL A 34 -4.98 3.90 -10.25
N LEU A 35 -6.10 3.34 -10.74
CA LEU A 35 -6.48 3.48 -12.15
C LEU A 35 -6.66 4.94 -12.56
N HIS A 36 -7.31 5.74 -11.71
CA HIS A 36 -7.52 7.16 -11.95
C HIS A 36 -6.19 7.89 -12.09
N ILE A 37 -5.32 7.81 -11.09
CA ILE A 37 -4.03 8.54 -11.11
C ILE A 37 -3.07 8.03 -12.17
N GLY A 38 -3.14 6.75 -12.53
CA GLY A 38 -2.34 6.15 -13.60
C GLY A 38 -2.75 6.61 -15.01
N SER A 39 -3.95 7.16 -15.16
CA SER A 39 -4.48 7.72 -16.41
C SER A 39 -4.25 9.22 -16.58
N LEU A 40 -3.77 9.91 -15.54
CA LEU A 40 -3.55 11.36 -15.57
C LEU A 40 -2.27 11.73 -16.33
N ASP A 41 -2.30 12.91 -16.95
CA ASP A 41 -1.15 13.56 -17.60
C ASP A 41 -1.02 15.00 -17.06
N PRO A 42 0.05 15.35 -16.32
CA PRO A 42 1.18 14.49 -15.95
C PRO A 42 0.80 13.40 -14.92
N PRO A 43 1.53 12.28 -14.87
CA PRO A 43 1.32 11.24 -13.87
C PRO A 43 1.46 11.77 -12.45
N ARG A 44 0.61 11.28 -11.54
CA ARG A 44 0.75 11.53 -10.11
C ARG A 44 1.57 10.44 -9.46
N GLN A 45 2.25 10.80 -8.38
CA GLN A 45 3.10 9.90 -7.61
C GLN A 45 2.63 9.85 -6.15
N LEU A 46 2.72 8.67 -5.55
CA LEU A 46 2.55 8.52 -4.10
C LEU A 46 3.93 8.32 -3.45
N THR A 47 4.16 8.95 -2.31
CA THR A 47 5.41 8.79 -1.57
C THR A 47 5.40 7.43 -0.88
N VAL A 48 6.52 6.73 -0.98
CA VAL A 48 6.77 5.50 -0.24
C VAL A 48 7.59 5.85 0.99
N TRP A 49 7.09 5.47 2.16
CA TRP A 49 7.63 5.81 3.46
C TRP A 49 8.33 4.60 4.11
N HIS A 50 9.22 4.89 5.06
CA HIS A 50 9.77 3.96 6.04
C HIS A 50 9.47 4.47 7.44
N CYS A 51 9.09 3.57 8.34
CA CYS A 51 9.06 3.82 9.77
C CYS A 51 10.46 4.18 10.28
N THR A 52 10.51 5.14 11.18
CA THR A 52 11.70 5.48 11.98
C THR A 52 11.56 4.91 13.39
N ASP A 53 12.56 5.14 14.23
CA ASP A 53 12.50 4.91 15.68
C ASP A 53 11.76 6.04 16.44
N GLY A 54 11.14 6.98 15.72
CA GLY A 54 10.52 8.18 16.30
C GLY A 54 11.54 9.27 16.68
N SER A 55 12.82 9.09 16.37
CA SER A 55 13.83 10.14 16.59
C SER A 55 13.44 11.42 15.83
N GLN A 56 13.76 12.58 16.43
CA GLN A 56 13.39 13.90 15.90
C GLN A 56 11.87 14.18 15.82
N ASN A 57 11.05 13.43 16.58
CA ASN A 57 9.59 13.53 16.59
C ASN A 57 8.92 13.25 15.23
N LYS A 58 9.60 12.51 14.35
CA LYS A 58 9.05 12.07 13.05
C LYS A 58 9.06 10.55 13.01
N TRP A 59 7.91 9.95 12.74
CA TRP A 59 7.69 8.51 12.72
C TRP A 59 7.89 7.90 11.33
N TYR A 60 7.85 8.73 10.28
CA TYR A 60 8.04 8.31 8.91
C TYR A 60 9.03 9.20 8.17
N THR A 61 9.83 8.59 7.29
CA THR A 61 10.72 9.27 6.35
C THR A 61 10.57 8.67 4.97
N PRO A 62 10.77 9.42 3.86
CA PRO A 62 10.72 8.83 2.53
C PRO A 62 11.73 7.68 2.40
N ARG A 63 11.30 6.61 1.73
CA ARG A 63 12.14 5.46 1.43
C ARG A 63 13.32 5.90 0.57
N LYS A 64 14.56 5.60 0.98
CA LYS A 64 15.77 6.07 0.29
C LYS A 64 15.86 5.62 -1.17
N LYS A 65 15.49 4.37 -1.45
CA LYS A 65 15.49 3.78 -2.79
C LYS A 65 14.06 3.78 -3.30
N ARG A 66 13.79 4.35 -4.47
CA ARG A 66 12.41 4.50 -5.02
C ARG A 66 11.48 5.15 -3.98
N PRO A 67 11.69 6.45 -3.65
CA PRO A 67 10.92 7.18 -2.64
C PRO A 67 9.46 7.41 -3.05
N SER A 68 9.09 7.10 -4.29
CA SER A 68 7.75 7.22 -4.80
C SER A 68 7.40 6.08 -5.75
N VAL A 69 6.10 5.84 -5.90
CA VAL A 69 5.52 4.97 -6.92
C VAL A 69 4.70 5.80 -7.89
N VAL A 70 4.80 5.47 -9.18
CA VAL A 70 4.03 6.08 -10.26
C VAL A 70 3.26 4.98 -10.97
N PHE A 71 1.97 5.18 -11.19
CA PHE A 71 1.08 4.16 -11.76
C PHE A 71 0.80 4.39 -13.25
N THR A 72 1.71 5.04 -13.97
CA THR A 72 1.51 5.41 -15.38
C THR A 72 1.15 4.20 -16.22
N GLY A 73 0.04 4.30 -16.96
CA GLY A 73 -0.36 3.28 -17.93
C GLY A 73 -0.95 2.00 -17.33
N VAL A 74 -1.14 1.94 -16.01
CA VAL A 74 -1.87 0.85 -15.34
C VAL A 74 -3.32 0.83 -15.83
N LYS A 75 -3.78 -0.35 -16.28
CA LYS A 75 -5.15 -0.60 -16.74
C LYS A 75 -5.87 -1.56 -15.79
N PHE A 76 -7.16 -1.77 -16.04
CA PHE A 76 -7.96 -2.70 -15.25
C PHE A 76 -7.37 -4.12 -15.21
N ASP A 77 -6.87 -4.61 -16.34
CA ASP A 77 -6.25 -5.95 -16.46
C ASP A 77 -4.90 -6.06 -15.70
N ASP A 78 -4.35 -4.94 -15.27
CA ASP A 78 -3.10 -4.88 -14.49
C ASP A 78 -3.34 -4.93 -12.98
N LEU A 79 -4.60 -4.92 -12.53
CA LEU A 79 -5.00 -4.94 -11.13
C LEU A 79 -5.67 -6.26 -10.77
N THR A 80 -5.22 -6.85 -9.67
CA THR A 80 -5.93 -7.94 -9.01
C THR A 80 -6.22 -7.55 -7.57
N ILE A 81 -7.50 -7.51 -7.23
CA ILE A 81 -8.00 -7.16 -5.88
C ILE A 81 -8.38 -8.46 -5.18
N GLU A 82 -7.88 -8.64 -3.96
CA GLU A 82 -8.11 -9.83 -3.11
C GLU A 82 -7.91 -11.17 -3.87
N PRO A 83 -6.76 -11.39 -4.54
CA PRO A 83 -6.47 -12.63 -5.26
C PRO A 83 -6.53 -13.87 -4.35
N SER A 84 -7.42 -14.83 -4.64
CA SER A 84 -7.58 -16.04 -3.82
C SER A 84 -6.30 -16.77 -3.39
N THR A 85 -5.25 -16.75 -4.23
CA THR A 85 -3.88 -17.18 -3.93
C THR A 85 -2.98 -16.88 -5.14
N LEU A 86 -1.70 -16.62 -4.87
CA LEU A 86 -0.67 -16.39 -5.89
C LEU A 86 -0.08 -17.69 -6.49
N SER A 87 -0.30 -18.86 -5.89
CA SER A 87 0.33 -20.13 -6.33
C SER A 87 -0.42 -20.88 -7.42
N LYS A 88 -1.60 -20.40 -7.85
CA LYS A 88 -2.46 -21.12 -8.81
C LYS A 88 -2.04 -20.95 -10.27
N LYS A 89 -1.24 -19.93 -10.57
CA LYS A 89 -0.86 -19.55 -11.94
C LYS A 89 0.59 -19.09 -11.96
N GLU A 90 1.17 -19.11 -13.14
CA GLU A 90 2.46 -18.47 -13.39
C GLU A 90 2.38 -16.98 -13.06
N TRP A 91 3.45 -16.44 -12.49
CA TRP A 91 3.57 -15.02 -12.22
C TRP A 91 3.52 -14.25 -13.55
N PRO A 92 2.66 -13.22 -13.70
CA PRO A 92 2.41 -12.58 -14.98
C PRO A 92 3.69 -12.15 -15.71
N GLY A 93 3.77 -12.45 -17.01
CA GLY A 93 4.94 -12.10 -17.83
C GLY A 93 6.20 -12.93 -17.55
N THR A 94 6.09 -14.01 -16.76
CA THR A 94 7.22 -14.90 -16.42
C THR A 94 6.79 -16.37 -16.47
N ASN A 95 7.75 -17.29 -16.33
CA ASN A 95 7.49 -18.73 -16.17
C ASN A 95 7.54 -19.17 -14.69
N LEU A 96 7.52 -18.22 -13.75
CA LEU A 96 7.63 -18.53 -12.32
C LEU A 96 6.29 -19.08 -11.81
N LEU A 97 6.27 -20.37 -11.47
CA LEU A 97 5.16 -20.97 -10.74
C LEU A 97 5.49 -20.99 -9.25
N LEU A 98 4.71 -20.27 -8.44
CA LEU A 98 4.89 -20.25 -7.00
C LEU A 98 4.36 -21.56 -6.39
N SER A 99 5.09 -22.11 -5.43
CA SER A 99 4.59 -23.21 -4.61
C SER A 99 3.45 -22.75 -3.69
N PRO A 100 2.62 -23.66 -3.13
CA PRO A 100 1.66 -23.29 -2.09
C PRO A 100 2.32 -22.63 -0.87
N GLU A 101 3.60 -22.90 -0.59
CA GLU A 101 4.32 -22.27 0.51
C GLU A 101 4.77 -20.84 0.18
N ASP A 102 5.09 -20.57 -1.09
CA ASP A 102 5.57 -19.26 -1.55
C ASP A 102 4.42 -18.33 -1.99
N GLY A 103 3.27 -18.90 -2.35
CA GLY A 103 2.14 -18.15 -2.93
C GLY A 103 0.76 -18.56 -2.43
N GLY A 104 0.64 -19.48 -1.45
CA GLY A 104 -0.64 -19.98 -0.93
C GLY A 104 -1.45 -19.00 -0.10
N PHE A 105 -1.17 -17.69 -0.19
CA PHE A 105 -1.84 -16.63 0.53
C PHE A 105 -2.34 -15.54 -0.45
N SER A 106 -3.20 -14.65 0.06
CA SER A 106 -3.85 -13.58 -0.69
C SER A 106 -3.39 -12.23 -0.17
N PRO A 107 -2.59 -11.47 -0.92
CA PRO A 107 -2.47 -10.02 -0.72
C PRO A 107 -3.83 -9.32 -0.90
N ASP A 108 -3.92 -8.06 -0.50
CA ASP A 108 -5.13 -7.25 -0.73
C ASP A 108 -5.16 -6.69 -2.14
N VAL A 109 -4.02 -6.26 -2.67
CA VAL A 109 -3.89 -5.81 -4.07
C VAL A 109 -2.56 -6.29 -4.67
N VAL A 110 -2.60 -6.73 -5.92
CA VAL A 110 -1.42 -6.86 -6.78
C VAL A 110 -1.60 -6.00 -8.01
N ILE A 111 -0.62 -5.15 -8.29
CA ILE A 111 -0.61 -4.17 -9.37
C ILE A 111 0.57 -4.47 -10.29
N ARG A 112 0.34 -4.55 -11.59
CA ARG A 112 1.40 -4.59 -12.60
C ARG A 112 1.58 -3.20 -13.22
N VAL A 113 2.70 -2.56 -12.96
CA VAL A 113 3.09 -1.29 -13.61
C VAL A 113 3.88 -1.63 -14.88
N PRO A 114 3.34 -1.39 -16.08
CA PRO A 114 3.99 -1.80 -17.31
C PRO A 114 5.21 -0.93 -17.63
N GLY A 115 6.35 -1.57 -17.95
CA GLY A 115 7.51 -0.91 -18.55
C GLY A 115 8.24 0.14 -17.71
N GLU A 116 8.12 0.11 -16.38
CA GLU A 116 8.74 1.10 -15.46
C GLU A 116 10.28 1.00 -15.40
N ASP A 117 10.86 -0.21 -15.53
CA ASP A 117 12.29 -0.46 -15.35
C ASP A 117 12.92 -1.04 -16.62
N HIS A 118 13.51 -0.19 -17.47
CA HIS A 118 14.14 -0.60 -18.74
C HIS A 118 13.21 -1.42 -19.66
N GLY A 119 11.90 -1.14 -19.63
CA GLY A 119 10.89 -1.87 -20.41
C GLY A 119 10.44 -3.19 -19.79
N LYS A 120 10.85 -3.49 -18.55
CA LYS A 120 10.30 -4.58 -17.74
C LYS A 120 9.13 -4.08 -16.90
N ASP A 121 8.15 -4.96 -16.72
CA ASP A 121 7.06 -4.73 -15.78
C ASP A 121 7.58 -4.71 -14.34
N HIS A 122 6.96 -3.88 -13.52
CA HIS A 122 7.19 -3.79 -12.09
C HIS A 122 5.91 -4.15 -11.34
N PHE A 123 6.02 -4.93 -10.26
CA PHE A 123 4.86 -5.39 -9.49
C PHE A 123 4.76 -4.71 -8.13
N ILE A 124 3.59 -4.20 -7.78
CA ILE A 124 3.34 -3.64 -6.45
C ILE A 124 2.37 -4.55 -5.72
N ILE A 125 2.82 -5.13 -4.61
CA ILE A 125 2.05 -6.04 -3.76
C ILE A 125 1.67 -5.24 -2.51
N ILE A 126 0.38 -5.14 -2.22
CA ILE A 126 -0.14 -4.28 -1.16
C ILE A 126 -0.93 -5.09 -0.14
N GLU A 127 -0.65 -4.79 1.12
CA GLU A 127 -1.44 -5.17 2.27
C GLU A 127 -2.07 -3.90 2.87
N ASN A 128 -3.38 -3.79 2.77
CA ASN A 128 -4.17 -2.67 3.23
C ASN A 128 -4.56 -2.87 4.70
N LYS A 129 -4.19 -1.93 5.56
CA LYS A 129 -4.39 -2.02 7.02
C LYS A 129 -5.07 -0.75 7.51
N ILE A 130 -6.39 -0.78 7.48
CA ILE A 130 -7.26 0.38 7.73
C ILE A 130 -7.70 0.54 9.20
N THR A 131 -7.65 -0.52 10.01
CA THR A 131 -8.04 -0.44 11.43
C THR A 131 -6.81 -0.42 12.33
N TYR A 132 -6.95 0.09 13.54
CA TYR A 132 -5.88 0.10 14.55
C TYR A 132 -5.38 -1.33 14.83
N GLY A 133 -6.29 -2.32 14.84
CA GLY A 133 -5.96 -3.73 15.04
C GLY A 133 -5.48 -4.47 13.78
N ALA A 134 -5.54 -3.87 12.60
CA ALA A 134 -5.18 -4.54 11.35
C ALA A 134 -3.65 -4.75 11.28
N CYS A 135 -3.24 -6.01 11.28
CA CYS A 135 -1.85 -6.44 11.17
C CYS A 135 -1.79 -7.65 10.22
N LEU A 136 -0.59 -8.00 9.76
CA LEU A 136 -0.39 -9.29 9.11
C LEU A 136 -0.60 -10.42 10.13
N GLN A 137 -1.28 -11.48 9.67
CA GLN A 137 -1.40 -12.73 10.39
C GLN A 137 -0.05 -13.47 10.44
N GLU A 138 0.11 -14.39 11.39
CA GLU A 138 1.36 -15.13 11.58
C GLU A 138 1.83 -15.87 10.33
N ASN A 139 0.90 -16.51 9.60
CA ASN A 139 1.20 -17.15 8.33
C ASN A 139 1.67 -16.16 7.25
N GLN A 140 1.09 -14.95 7.19
CA GLN A 140 1.55 -13.90 6.27
C GLN A 140 2.96 -13.43 6.63
N MET A 141 3.26 -13.26 7.94
CA MET A 141 4.60 -12.91 8.42
C MET A 141 5.67 -13.95 8.04
N ILE A 142 5.28 -15.22 7.85
CA ILE A 142 6.18 -16.30 7.40
C ILE A 142 6.27 -16.34 5.87
N ASN A 143 5.13 -16.19 5.18
CA ASN A 143 5.04 -16.43 3.75
C ASN A 143 5.53 -15.26 2.89
N TYR A 144 5.32 -14.01 3.30
CA TYR A 144 5.81 -12.84 2.58
C TYR A 144 7.34 -12.84 2.37
N PRO A 145 8.15 -13.13 3.41
CA PRO A 145 9.59 -13.32 3.23
C PRO A 145 9.96 -14.36 2.17
N ARG A 146 9.21 -15.46 2.07
CA ARG A 146 9.44 -16.52 1.07
C ARG A 146 9.09 -16.03 -0.33
N LEU A 147 7.93 -15.41 -0.50
CA LEU A 147 7.54 -14.79 -1.77
C LEU A 147 8.61 -13.81 -2.25
N ILE A 148 9.03 -12.89 -1.37
CA ILE A 148 10.06 -11.89 -1.65
C ILE A 148 11.36 -12.56 -2.12
N ALA A 149 11.82 -13.60 -1.42
CA ALA A 149 13.01 -14.34 -1.82
C ALA A 149 12.85 -14.94 -3.23
N ARG A 150 11.69 -15.54 -3.53
CA ARG A 150 11.41 -16.08 -4.88
C ARG A 150 11.40 -15.03 -5.97
N LEU A 151 10.79 -13.86 -5.72
CA LEU A 151 10.77 -12.78 -6.70
C LEU A 151 12.18 -12.24 -6.97
N ILE A 152 13.02 -12.11 -5.93
CA ILE A 152 14.43 -11.72 -6.04
C ILE A 152 15.23 -12.76 -6.84
N GLU A 153 15.10 -14.05 -6.51
CA GLU A 153 15.79 -15.16 -7.20
C GLU A 153 15.48 -15.17 -8.71
N ASN A 154 14.26 -14.78 -9.09
CA ASN A 154 13.80 -14.75 -10.48
C ASN A 154 13.95 -13.37 -11.14
N GLN A 155 14.65 -12.42 -10.50
CA GLN A 155 14.89 -11.07 -11.04
C GLN A 155 13.60 -10.33 -11.42
N ILE A 156 12.52 -10.57 -10.68
CA ILE A 156 11.25 -9.88 -10.84
C ILE A 156 11.37 -8.55 -10.09
N SER A 157 11.05 -7.44 -10.77
CA SER A 157 11.02 -6.11 -10.16
C SER A 157 9.72 -5.96 -9.38
N PHE A 158 9.81 -5.68 -8.07
CA PHE A 158 8.61 -5.53 -7.24
C PHE A 158 8.81 -4.58 -6.06
N ASP A 159 7.70 -4.08 -5.52
CA ASP A 159 7.59 -3.42 -4.23
C ASP A 159 6.53 -4.15 -3.39
N PHE A 160 6.84 -4.40 -2.12
CA PHE A 160 5.90 -4.87 -1.11
C PHE A 160 5.55 -3.73 -0.17
N LEU A 161 4.30 -3.27 -0.20
CA LEU A 161 3.86 -2.06 0.49
C LEU A 161 2.77 -2.35 1.51
N PHE A 162 2.89 -1.74 2.68
CA PHE A 162 1.74 -1.56 3.56
C PHE A 162 1.01 -0.28 3.19
N LEU A 163 -0.31 -0.36 3.01
CA LEU A 163 -1.17 0.81 2.92
C LEU A 163 -1.86 0.99 4.27
N GLN A 164 -1.41 1.96 5.06
CA GLN A 164 -1.85 2.13 6.45
C GLN A 164 -2.07 3.61 6.80
N SER A 165 -2.70 3.87 7.93
CA SER A 165 -2.78 5.23 8.49
C SER A 165 -1.48 5.61 9.22
N ALA A 166 -1.15 6.90 9.24
CA ALA A 166 -0.17 7.45 10.17
C ALA A 166 -0.59 7.18 11.62
N GLY A 167 0.36 6.94 12.52
CA GLY A 167 0.07 6.53 13.90
C GLY A 167 -0.64 5.17 14.01
N CYS A 168 -0.20 4.18 13.22
CA CYS A 168 -0.68 2.80 13.32
C CYS A 168 -0.38 2.16 14.69
N SER A 169 -0.91 0.96 14.94
CA SER A 169 -0.62 0.23 16.17
C SER A 169 0.86 -0.14 16.30
N GLU A 170 1.30 -0.34 17.54
CA GLU A 170 2.66 -0.79 17.87
C GLU A 170 3.02 -2.11 17.16
N GLU A 171 2.05 -3.03 17.05
CA GLU A 171 2.26 -4.31 16.38
C GLU A 171 2.48 -4.12 14.88
N LEU A 172 1.67 -3.32 14.18
CA LEU A 172 1.90 -3.04 12.75
C LEU A 172 3.22 -2.30 12.53
N ALA A 173 3.58 -1.36 13.42
CA ALA A 173 4.88 -0.69 13.38
C ALA A 173 6.05 -1.67 13.55
N ARG A 174 5.93 -2.62 14.49
CA ARG A 174 6.92 -3.69 14.70
C ARG A 174 7.05 -4.60 13.47
N GLN A 175 5.95 -4.93 12.81
CA GLN A 175 5.95 -5.72 11.58
C GLN A 175 6.63 -4.94 10.44
N ALA A 176 6.30 -3.66 10.23
CA ALA A 176 6.94 -2.81 9.24
C ALA A 176 8.45 -2.69 9.47
N LEU A 177 8.88 -2.46 10.71
CA LEU A 177 10.31 -2.43 11.08
C LEU A 177 10.99 -3.79 10.84
N CYS A 178 10.26 -4.90 10.91
CA CYS A 178 10.80 -6.20 10.54
C CYS A 178 11.07 -6.29 9.03
N PHE A 179 10.14 -5.82 8.19
CA PHE A 179 10.31 -5.83 6.73
C PHE A 179 11.31 -4.79 6.21
N GLN A 180 11.56 -3.73 6.97
CA GLN A 180 12.62 -2.74 6.68
C GLN A 180 14.04 -3.24 6.95
N LYS A 181 14.22 -4.49 7.41
CA LYS A 181 15.54 -5.11 7.56
C LYS A 181 15.95 -5.82 6.28
N GLN A 182 17.26 -5.95 6.07
CA GLN A 182 17.80 -6.73 4.96
C GLN A 182 17.40 -8.21 5.10
N PRO A 183 17.17 -8.94 3.99
CA PRO A 183 17.42 -8.55 2.59
C PRO A 183 16.25 -7.83 1.89
N TRP A 184 15.16 -7.49 2.59
CA TRP A 184 13.91 -7.03 1.95
C TRP A 184 13.75 -5.51 1.94
N ALA A 185 14.54 -4.82 2.76
CA ALA A 185 14.46 -3.37 3.00
C ALA A 185 14.32 -2.50 1.75
N ASP A 186 14.98 -2.88 0.66
CA ASP A 186 15.01 -2.14 -0.60
C ASP A 186 13.69 -2.20 -1.38
N ASN A 187 12.89 -3.26 -1.17
CA ASN A 187 11.62 -3.49 -1.86
C ASN A 187 10.43 -3.30 -0.94
N PHE A 188 10.64 -3.11 0.37
CA PHE A 188 9.56 -2.82 1.31
C PHE A 188 9.32 -1.31 1.45
N GLY A 189 8.07 -0.92 1.66
CA GLY A 189 7.71 0.45 1.98
C GLY A 189 6.29 0.59 2.52
N ILE A 190 5.90 1.84 2.80
CA ILE A 190 4.61 2.17 3.37
C ILE A 190 3.97 3.26 2.51
N LEU A 191 2.72 3.07 2.11
CA LEU A 191 1.85 4.12 1.63
C LEU A 191 0.96 4.58 2.79
N LEU A 192 0.78 5.88 2.91
CA LEU A 192 -0.06 6.46 3.95
C LEU A 192 -1.42 6.84 3.38
N TRP A 193 -2.49 6.36 4.01
CA TRP A 193 -3.86 6.70 3.65
C TRP A 193 -4.10 8.21 3.68
N GLU A 194 -3.43 8.94 4.57
CA GLU A 194 -3.50 10.40 4.63
C GLU A 194 -3.04 11.05 3.32
N GLN A 195 -1.97 10.54 2.70
CA GLN A 195 -1.51 11.03 1.40
C GLN A 195 -2.46 10.60 0.29
N VAL A 196 -2.96 9.37 0.32
CA VAL A 196 -3.94 8.87 -0.65
C VAL A 196 -5.20 9.75 -0.65
N LEU A 197 -5.75 10.06 0.53
CA LEU A 197 -6.92 10.91 0.68
C LEU A 197 -6.65 12.33 0.14
N ARG A 198 -5.50 12.93 0.45
CA ARG A 198 -5.10 14.24 -0.12
C ARG A 198 -5.06 14.20 -1.64
N GLU A 199 -4.45 13.17 -2.21
CA GLU A 199 -4.34 13.06 -3.66
C GLU A 199 -5.68 12.74 -4.33
N MET A 200 -6.58 12.01 -3.67
CA MET A 200 -7.97 11.83 -4.15
C MET A 200 -8.68 13.20 -4.30
N ASP A 201 -8.52 14.11 -3.34
CA ASP A 201 -9.11 15.46 -3.43
C ASP A 201 -8.43 16.31 -4.50
N ASN A 202 -7.09 16.34 -4.49
CA ASN A 202 -6.27 17.11 -5.43
C ASN A 202 -6.51 16.72 -6.91
N THR A 203 -6.93 15.48 -7.15
CA THR A 203 -7.19 14.94 -8.49
C THR A 203 -8.67 14.87 -8.84
N HIS A 204 -9.55 15.42 -7.98
CA HIS A 204 -11.01 15.36 -8.12
C HIS A 204 -11.53 13.94 -8.37
N PHE A 205 -10.89 12.95 -7.74
CA PHE A 205 -11.31 11.56 -7.83
C PHE A 205 -12.73 11.41 -7.24
N ALA A 206 -13.58 10.64 -7.91
CA ALA A 206 -14.92 10.25 -7.44
C ALA A 206 -15.69 11.39 -6.75
N PRO A 207 -16.10 12.46 -7.47
CA PRO A 207 -16.65 13.70 -6.88
C PRO A 207 -17.96 13.51 -6.09
N TYR A 208 -18.58 12.34 -6.15
CA TYR A 208 -19.77 11.97 -5.38
C TYR A 208 -19.44 11.42 -3.98
N LEU A 209 -18.17 11.10 -3.71
CA LEU A 209 -17.69 10.75 -2.39
C LEU A 209 -17.32 12.02 -1.62
N PRO A 210 -17.50 12.07 -0.30
CA PRO A 210 -17.18 13.24 0.53
C PRO A 210 -15.67 13.34 0.82
N ILE A 211 -14.83 13.12 -0.20
CA ILE A 211 -13.37 13.13 -0.11
C ILE A 211 -12.84 14.46 0.44
N LYS A 212 -13.47 15.57 0.07
CA LYS A 212 -13.15 16.89 0.61
C LYS A 212 -13.37 16.97 2.13
N GLU A 213 -14.41 16.34 2.65
CA GLU A 213 -14.69 16.28 4.09
C GLU A 213 -13.73 15.33 4.82
N TRP A 214 -13.21 14.33 4.11
CA TRP A 214 -12.21 13.39 4.63
C TRP A 214 -10.82 14.01 4.78
N GLN A 215 -10.55 15.18 4.20
CA GLN A 215 -9.24 15.84 4.28
C GLN A 215 -8.79 16.14 5.71
N LYS A 216 -9.74 16.36 6.63
CA LYS A 216 -9.44 16.56 8.07
C LYS A 216 -8.70 15.37 8.70
N TYR A 217 -8.82 14.17 8.13
CA TYR A 217 -8.12 12.98 8.60
C TYR A 217 -6.68 12.86 8.07
N SER A 218 -6.23 13.80 7.24
CA SER A 218 -4.89 13.79 6.66
C SER A 218 -3.85 14.58 7.47
N GLU A 219 -4.26 15.29 8.52
CA GLU A 219 -3.40 16.18 9.33
C GLU A 219 -2.18 15.45 9.94
N ALA A 220 -2.35 14.17 10.27
CA ALA A 220 -1.28 13.33 10.82
C ALA A 220 -0.06 13.22 9.88
N LEU A 221 -0.24 13.33 8.56
CA LEU A 221 0.86 13.28 7.59
C LEU A 221 1.91 14.37 7.88
N ASP A 222 1.48 15.60 8.14
CA ASP A 222 2.40 16.73 8.38
C ASP A 222 3.11 16.62 9.73
N THR A 223 2.45 15.99 10.70
CA THR A 223 2.98 15.80 12.06
C THR A 223 3.98 14.65 12.09
N ASP A 224 3.61 13.50 11.53
CA ASP A 224 4.35 12.25 11.72
C ASP A 224 5.41 12.01 10.65
N CYS A 225 5.38 12.75 9.53
CA CYS A 225 6.32 12.54 8.43
C CYS A 225 7.39 13.63 8.36
N ALA A 226 8.61 13.22 8.01
CA ALA A 226 9.63 14.15 7.52
C ALA A 226 9.19 14.77 6.19
N GLN A 227 9.57 16.02 5.96
CA GLN A 227 9.36 16.67 4.67
C GLN A 227 10.11 15.87 3.58
N PRO A 228 9.46 15.53 2.46
CA PRO A 228 10.12 14.88 1.34
C PRO A 228 11.11 15.80 0.61
#